data_AF-A0A4Z1AI00-F1
#
_entry.id   AF-A0A4Z1AI00-F1
#
_cell.length_a   1.000
_cell.length_b   1.000
_cell.length_c   1.000
_cell.angle_alpha   90.00
_cell.angle_beta   90.00
_cell.angle_gamma   90.00
#
_symmetry.space_group_name_H-M   'P 1'
#
loop_
_entity.id
_entity.type
_entity.pdbx_description
1 polymer ?
#
loop_
_entity_poly.entity_id
_entity_poly.type
_entity_poly.pdbx_seq_one_letter_code
_entity_poly.pdbx_strand_id
1 'polypeptide(L)'
;MLNYKFYAAMVIISISFQWSCKNEYENSAPLCVVALARLQQNLAKDLQDLNDGKISQAEYNEGVRLRESGAYGLCLMSFIKREQNGNF
;
A
#
# COMPACT_ATOMS: atom_id res chain seq x y z
N MET A 1 16.97 42.91 -3.64
CA MET A 1 16.52 42.30 -4.91
C MET A 1 16.68 40.79 -4.78
N LEU A 2 15.59 40.06 -4.54
CA LEU A 2 15.66 38.60 -4.58
C LEU A 2 16.00 38.18 -6.02
N ASN A 3 17.14 37.53 -6.19
CA ASN A 3 17.69 37.19 -7.50
C ASN A 3 16.74 36.26 -8.25
N TYR A 4 16.36 36.60 -9.49
CA TYR A 4 15.43 35.80 -10.32
C TYR A 4 15.90 34.33 -10.46
N LYS A 5 17.22 34.11 -10.40
CA LYS A 5 17.85 32.78 -10.39
C LYS A 5 17.40 31.91 -9.20
N PHE A 6 17.14 32.51 -8.05
CA PHE A 6 16.67 31.80 -6.85
C PHE A 6 15.22 31.33 -7.01
N TYR A 7 14.35 32.16 -7.57
CA TYR A 7 12.97 31.77 -7.88
C TYR A 7 12.89 30.67 -8.95
N ALA A 8 13.71 30.77 -10.00
CA ALA A 8 13.78 29.73 -11.02
C ALA A 8 14.21 28.37 -10.43
N ALA A 9 15.21 28.36 -9.55
CA ALA A 9 15.66 27.15 -8.86
C ALA A 9 14.56 26.53 -7.98
N MET A 10 13.84 27.36 -7.20
CA MET A 10 12.72 26.91 -6.37
C MET A 10 11.59 26.28 -7.20
N VAL A 11 11.26 26.87 -8.34
CA VAL A 11 10.22 26.34 -9.24
C VAL A 11 10.63 25.00 -9.85
N ILE A 12 11.88 24.88 -10.31
CA ILE A 12 12.40 23.63 -10.90
C ILE A 12 12.40 22.50 -9.87
N ILE A 13 12.87 22.77 -8.64
CA ILE A 13 12.86 21.79 -7.54
C ILE A 13 11.42 21.36 -7.23
N SER A 14 10.48 22.31 -7.16
CA SER A 14 9.07 22.03 -6.88
C SER A 14 8.44 21.11 -7.94
N ILE A 15 8.70 21.37 -9.23
CA ILE A 15 8.17 20.55 -10.35
C ILE A 15 8.79 19.15 -10.33
N SER A 16 10.10 19.06 -10.05
CA SER A 16 10.83 17.79 -10.00
C SER A 16 10.32 16.87 -8.89
N PHE A 17 9.96 17.47 -7.74
CA PHE A 17 9.39 16.76 -6.61
C PHE A 17 7.99 16.22 -6.90
N GLN A 18 7.16 17.02 -7.61
CA GLN A 18 5.82 16.59 -8.03
C GLN A 18 5.85 15.38 -8.98
N TRP A 19 6.81 15.32 -9.90
CA TRP A 19 6.94 14.20 -10.85
C TRP A 19 7.41 12.91 -10.18
N SER A 20 8.35 12.99 -9.24
CA SER A 20 8.80 11.79 -8.49
C SER A 20 7.69 11.22 -7.61
N CYS A 21 6.89 12.07 -6.97
CA CYS A 21 5.72 11.62 -6.22
C CYS A 21 4.71 10.90 -7.12
N LYS A 22 4.42 11.40 -8.33
CA LYS A 22 3.40 10.79 -9.20
C LYS A 22 3.74 9.34 -9.60
N ASN A 23 5.02 9.06 -9.87
CA ASN A 23 5.50 7.73 -10.23
C ASN A 23 5.51 6.73 -9.06
N GLU A 24 5.77 7.19 -7.84
CA GLU A 24 5.75 6.32 -6.65
C GLU A 24 4.33 5.80 -6.34
N TYR A 25 3.28 6.49 -6.82
CA TYR A 25 1.89 6.21 -6.48
C TYR A 25 1.05 5.57 -7.59
N GLU A 26 1.53 5.49 -8.84
CA GLU A 26 0.86 4.76 -9.94
C GLU A 26 0.71 3.26 -9.64
N ASN A 27 1.65 2.68 -8.91
CA ASN A 27 1.65 1.24 -8.60
C ASN A 27 0.77 0.85 -7.39
N SER A 28 0.01 1.79 -6.81
CA SER A 28 -0.79 1.52 -5.60
C SER A 28 -1.91 0.48 -5.83
N ALA A 29 -2.64 0.55 -6.94
CA ALA A 29 -3.68 -0.43 -7.27
C ALA A 29 -3.14 -1.86 -7.46
N PRO A 30 -2.09 -2.12 -8.27
CA PRO A 30 -1.52 -3.46 -8.39
C PRO A 30 -0.90 -3.97 -7.08
N LEU A 31 -0.36 -3.09 -6.23
CA LEU A 31 0.15 -3.46 -4.91
C LEU A 31 -0.95 -4.00 -3.99
N CYS A 32 -2.14 -3.38 -3.98
CA CYS A 32 -3.29 -3.89 -3.23
C CYS A 32 -3.71 -5.29 -3.72
N VAL A 33 -3.75 -5.53 -5.03
CA VAL A 33 -4.12 -6.84 -5.60
C VAL A 33 -3.12 -7.93 -5.18
N VAL A 34 -1.82 -7.64 -5.25
CA VAL A 34 -0.77 -8.58 -4.81
C VAL A 34 -0.86 -8.85 -3.31
N ALA A 35 -1.11 -7.81 -2.49
CA ALA A 35 -1.29 -7.96 -1.05
C ALA A 35 -2.52 -8.84 -0.72
N LEU A 36 -3.63 -8.68 -1.44
CA LEU A 36 -4.84 -9.50 -1.27
C LEU A 36 -4.58 -10.97 -1.61
N ALA A 37 -3.92 -11.23 -2.74
CA ALA A 37 -3.60 -12.60 -3.18
C ALA A 37 -2.70 -13.31 -2.16
N ARG A 38 -1.70 -12.59 -1.62
CA ARG A 38 -0.79 -13.13 -0.61
C ARG A 38 -1.51 -13.38 0.72
N LEU A 39 -2.47 -12.54 1.08
CA LEU A 39 -3.31 -12.74 2.25
C LEU A 39 -4.14 -14.02 2.13
N GLN A 40 -4.78 -14.24 0.97
CA GLN A 40 -5.57 -15.45 0.72
C GLN A 40 -4.72 -16.72 0.76
N GLN A 41 -3.52 -16.71 0.17
CA GLN A 41 -2.60 -17.84 0.26
C GLN A 41 -2.20 -18.15 1.71
N ASN A 42 -1.87 -17.12 2.49
CA ASN A 42 -1.46 -17.32 3.87
C ASN A 42 -2.62 -17.81 4.75
N LEU A 43 -3.85 -17.35 4.52
CA LEU A 43 -5.05 -17.85 5.21
C LEU A 43 -5.31 -19.32 4.89
N ALA A 44 -5.15 -19.73 3.63
CA ALA A 44 -5.30 -21.12 3.23
C ALA A 44 -4.27 -22.02 3.92
N LYS A 45 -3.01 -21.55 4.01
CA LYS A 45 -1.96 -22.26 4.72
C LYS A 45 -2.22 -22.37 6.22
N ASP A 46 -2.61 -21.28 6.87
CA ASP A 46 -2.90 -21.31 8.30
C ASP A 46 -4.10 -22.21 8.61
N LEU A 47 -5.11 -22.25 7.73
CA LEU A 47 -6.24 -23.17 7.90
C LEU A 47 -5.79 -24.63 7.79
N GLN A 48 -4.87 -24.92 6.86
CA GLN A 48 -4.26 -26.24 6.77
C GLN A 48 -3.43 -26.58 8.01
N ASP A 49 -2.61 -25.65 8.49
CA ASP A 49 -1.81 -25.86 9.70
C ASP A 49 -2.67 -26.01 10.96
N LEU A 50 -3.85 -25.37 11.02
CA LEU A 50 -4.86 -25.58 12.06
C LEU A 50 -5.47 -26.98 11.97
N ASN A 51 -5.86 -27.43 10.77
CA ASN A 51 -6.41 -28.77 10.54
C ASN A 51 -5.39 -29.87 10.83
N ASP A 52 -4.11 -29.61 10.55
CA ASP A 52 -2.99 -30.50 10.86
C ASP A 52 -2.61 -30.45 12.36
N GLY A 53 -3.25 -29.58 13.16
CA GLY A 53 -2.97 -29.42 14.58
C GLY A 53 -1.62 -28.76 14.90
N LYS A 54 -0.96 -28.12 13.93
CA LYS A 54 0.34 -27.45 14.09
C LYS A 54 0.21 -26.08 14.76
N ILE A 55 -0.95 -25.44 14.61
CA ILE A 55 -1.29 -24.18 15.27
C ILE A 55 -2.61 -24.32 16.02
N SER A 56 -2.79 -23.52 17.06
CA SER A 56 -4.03 -23.44 17.82
C SER A 56 -5.08 -22.57 17.13
N GLN A 57 -6.35 -22.75 17.50
CA GLN A 57 -7.44 -21.88 17.05
C GLN A 57 -7.19 -20.41 17.43
N ALA A 58 -6.54 -20.15 18.57
CA ALA A 58 -6.20 -18.81 19.01
C ALA A 58 -5.17 -18.14 18.09
N GLU A 59 -4.11 -18.87 17.72
CA GLU A 59 -3.08 -18.39 16.77
C GLU A 59 -3.68 -18.16 15.37
N TYR A 60 -4.55 -19.04 14.90
CA TYR A 60 -5.27 -18.85 13.64
C TYR A 60 -6.09 -17.56 13.65
N ASN A 61 -6.90 -17.34 14.70
CA ASN A 61 -7.76 -16.16 14.81
C ASN A 61 -6.93 -14.85 14.92
N GLU A 62 -5.81 -14.89 15.64
CA GLU A 62 -4.91 -13.74 15.74
C GLU A 62 -4.24 -13.43 14.41
N GLY A 63 -3.79 -14.46 13.68
CA GLY A 63 -3.20 -14.35 12.35
C GLY A 63 -4.18 -13.75 11.33
N VAL A 64 -5.44 -14.20 11.34
CA VAL A 64 -6.52 -13.63 10.51
C VAL A 64 -6.68 -12.14 10.80
N ARG A 65 -6.83 -11.76 12.09
CA ARG A 65 -7.07 -10.38 12.49
C ARG A 65 -5.92 -9.44 12.11
N LEU A 66 -4.67 -9.85 12.33
CA LEU A 66 -3.48 -9.07 12.00
C LEU A 66 -3.34 -8.86 10.49
N ARG A 67 -3.63 -9.89 9.69
CA ARG A 67 -3.47 -9.80 8.23
C ARG A 67 -4.62 -9.05 7.58
N GLU A 68 -5.86 -9.26 8.02
CA GLU A 68 -7.00 -8.49 7.53
C GLU A 68 -6.79 -7.00 7.79
N SER A 69 -6.43 -6.60 9.01
CA SER A 69 -6.16 -5.19 9.33
C SER A 69 -5.02 -4.59 8.50
N GLY A 70 -3.92 -5.32 8.27
CA GLY A 70 -2.80 -4.86 7.45
C GLY A 70 -3.13 -4.74 5.96
N ALA A 71 -3.80 -5.75 5.38
CA ALA A 71 -4.16 -5.74 3.96
C ALA A 71 -5.27 -4.73 3.64
N TYR A 72 -6.27 -4.59 4.53
CA TYR A 72 -7.27 -3.53 4.41
C TYR A 72 -6.63 -2.15 4.46
N GLY A 73 -5.65 -1.93 5.36
CA GLY A 73 -4.91 -0.66 5.41
C GLY A 73 -4.17 -0.35 4.11
N LEU A 74 -3.44 -1.32 3.56
CA LEU A 74 -2.73 -1.16 2.28
C LEU A 74 -3.69 -0.88 1.11
N CYS A 75 -4.81 -1.59 1.06
CA CYS A 75 -5.81 -1.41 0.02
C CYS A 75 -6.57 -0.08 0.14
N LEU A 76 -6.97 0.31 1.36
CA LEU A 76 -7.64 1.58 1.61
C LEU A 76 -6.73 2.76 1.24
N MET A 77 -5.45 2.71 1.62
CA MET A 77 -4.46 3.72 1.22
C MET A 77 -4.28 3.78 -0.30
N SER A 78 -4.38 2.64 -0.98
CA SER A 78 -4.32 2.58 -2.44
C SER A 78 -5.55 3.20 -3.09
N PHE A 79 -6.75 2.96 -2.56
CA PHE A 79 -8.00 3.56 -3.04
C PHE A 79 -8.07 5.08 -2.78
N ILE A 80 -7.76 5.53 -1.55
CA ILE A 80 -7.74 6.96 -1.20
C ILE A 80 -6.78 7.73 -2.11
N LYS A 81 -5.59 7.17 -2.36
CA LYS A 81 -4.61 7.79 -3.27
C LYS A 81 -5.09 7.82 -4.73
N ARG A 82 -5.83 6.80 -5.17
CA ARG A 82 -6.45 6.78 -6.51
C ARG A 82 -7.52 7.86 -6.66
N GLU A 83 -8.36 8.09 -5.64
CA GLU A 83 -9.33 9.20 -5.65
C GLU A 83 -8.63 10.57 -5.61
N GLN A 84 -7.61 10.75 -4.77
CA GLN A 84 -6.85 12.00 -4.69
C GLN A 84 -6.09 12.32 -5.99
N ASN A 85 -5.66 11.28 -6.72
CA ASN A 85 -5.02 11.42 -8.03
C ASN A 85 -6.02 11.37 -9.20
N GLY A 86 -7.33 11.53 -8.94
CA GLY A 86 -8.43 11.46 -9.90
C GLY A 86 -8.48 12.56 -10.97
N ASN A 87 -7.36 12.83 -11.64
CA ASN A 87 -7.30 13.28 -13.02
C ASN A 87 -6.81 12.11 -13.87
N PHE A 88 -7.72 11.21 -14.24
CA PHE A 88 -7.60 10.37 -15.42
C PHE A 88 -8.75 10.71 -16.35
#